data_AF-A0AAP0C469-F1
#
_entry.id   AF-A0AAP0C469-F1
#
_cell.length_a   1.000
_cell.length_b   1.000
_cell.length_c   1.000
_cell.angle_alpha   90.00
_cell.angle_beta   90.00
_cell.angle_gamma   90.00
#
_symmetry.space_group_name_H-M   'P 1'
#
loop_
_entity.id
_entity.type
_entity.pdbx_description
1 polymer ?
#
loop_
_entity_poly.entity_id
_entity_poly.type
_entity_poly.pdbx_seq_one_letter_code
_entity_poly.pdbx_strand_id
1 'polypeptide(L)'
;MLLFCEVSSPLRVWEESWETLSEDILRTKRKLFRYPLLELDDDQKRTYCLLEIQELLRRNGKSLADFEDLPRPDVRLLETLDNRLIREEMAHNLLPDTIIHHQLSGDLNSEQRIIYDRVIESVYKQEGGFFFVYGPGGTGKTFLYRAILGRLRSEKMIALAVASS
;
A
#
# COMPACT_ATOMS: atom_id res chain seq x y z
N MET A 1 24.95 17.70 -12.82
CA MET A 1 24.72 18.35 -14.13
C MET A 1 23.75 19.52 -14.01
N LEU A 2 22.60 19.43 -13.32
CA LEU A 2 21.69 20.58 -13.06
C LEU A 2 22.25 21.70 -12.15
N LEU A 3 23.22 21.39 -11.29
CA LEU A 3 23.84 22.36 -10.36
C LEU A 3 25.08 23.06 -10.92
N PHE A 4 25.73 22.49 -11.94
CA PHE A 4 27.07 22.91 -12.38
C PHE A 4 27.22 23.08 -13.91
N CYS A 5 26.21 22.70 -14.71
CA CYS A 5 26.18 22.98 -16.15
C CYS A 5 24.89 23.72 -16.48
N GLU A 6 24.97 24.79 -17.28
CA GLU A 6 23.80 25.38 -17.94
C GLU A 6 23.24 24.37 -18.95
N VAL A 7 22.33 23.53 -18.48
CA VAL A 7 21.60 22.60 -19.35
C VAL A 7 20.56 23.41 -20.09
N SER A 8 20.67 23.49 -21.42
CA SER A 8 19.78 24.29 -22.27
C SER A 8 18.31 23.83 -22.24
N SER A 9 18.04 22.62 -21.75
CA SER A 9 16.69 22.11 -21.49
C SER A 9 16.74 21.02 -20.39
N PRO A 10 16.41 21.37 -19.13
CA PRO A 10 16.31 20.43 -18.01
C PRO A 10 15.31 19.29 -18.26
N LEU A 11 14.20 19.58 -18.95
CA LEU A 11 13.18 18.60 -19.32
C LEU A 11 13.72 17.51 -20.24
N ARG A 12 14.50 17.89 -21.26
CA ARG A 12 15.06 16.91 -22.20
C ARG A 12 16.04 15.96 -21.52
N VAL A 13 16.88 16.48 -20.63
CA VAL A 13 17.78 15.63 -19.84
C VAL A 13 16.99 14.72 -18.91
N TRP A 14 15.90 15.20 -18.30
CA TRP A 14 15.02 14.36 -17.49
C TRP A 14 14.42 13.21 -18.30
N GLU A 15 13.77 13.48 -19.44
CA GLU A 15 13.16 12.44 -20.28
C GLU A 15 14.17 11.40 -20.79
N GLU A 16 15.41 11.82 -21.08
CA GLU A 16 16.47 10.92 -21.56
C GLU A 16 17.18 10.14 -20.43
N SER A 17 17.07 10.58 -19.16
CA SER A 17 17.88 10.01 -18.05
C SER A 17 17.09 9.45 -16.86
N TRP A 18 15.79 9.71 -16.75
CA TRP A 18 15.00 9.28 -15.59
C TRP A 18 15.02 7.76 -15.38
N GLU A 19 15.11 6.95 -16.44
CA GLU A 19 15.22 5.49 -16.34
C GLU A 19 16.50 5.08 -15.60
N THR A 20 17.64 5.66 -15.98
CA THR A 20 18.92 5.42 -15.31
C THR A 20 18.93 5.97 -13.89
N LEU A 21 18.34 7.15 -13.67
CA LEU A 21 18.26 7.78 -12.35
C LEU A 21 17.29 7.06 -11.39
N SER A 22 16.35 6.28 -11.92
CA SER A 22 15.36 5.54 -11.13
C SER A 22 15.65 4.04 -11.01
N GLU A 23 16.73 3.55 -11.64
CA GLU A 23 17.10 2.13 -11.71
C GLU A 23 17.19 1.48 -10.31
N ASP A 24 17.78 2.18 -9.36
CA ASP A 24 18.01 1.66 -8.02
C ASP A 24 16.86 1.94 -7.03
N ILE A 25 15.89 2.77 -7.40
CA ILE A 25 14.75 3.16 -6.55
C ILE A 25 13.98 1.92 -6.10
N LEU A 26 13.61 1.04 -7.02
CA LEU A 26 12.84 -0.17 -6.69
C LEU A 26 13.59 -1.03 -5.66
N ARG A 27 14.89 -1.22 -5.87
CA ARG A 27 15.76 -2.00 -4.97
C ARG A 27 15.90 -1.33 -3.60
N THR A 28 16.10 -0.02 -3.57
CA THR A 28 16.25 0.77 -2.35
C THR A 28 14.95 0.77 -1.54
N LYS A 29 13.80 0.96 -2.20
CA LYS A 29 12.48 0.93 -1.56
C LYS A 29 12.14 -0.46 -1.04
N ARG A 30 12.40 -1.54 -1.79
CA ARG A 30 12.26 -2.94 -1.30
C ARG A 30 12.99 -3.17 0.02
N LYS A 31 14.23 -2.67 0.14
CA LYS A 31 15.04 -2.76 1.37
C LYS A 31 14.47 -1.90 2.50
N LEU A 32 14.20 -0.62 2.21
CA LEU A 32 13.69 0.34 3.19
C LEU A 32 12.35 -0.13 3.80
N PHE A 33 11.50 -0.66 2.94
CA PHE A 33 10.15 -1.08 3.27
C PHE A 33 10.06 -2.51 3.78
N ARG A 34 11.15 -3.28 3.71
CA ARG A 34 11.19 -4.73 4.03
C ARG A 34 10.12 -5.52 3.26
N TYR A 35 9.87 -5.14 2.00
CA TYR A 35 8.87 -5.77 1.15
C TYR A 35 9.51 -6.17 -0.18
N PRO A 36 10.02 -7.42 -0.30
CA PRO A 36 10.72 -7.88 -1.50
C PRO A 36 9.85 -7.98 -2.76
N LEU A 37 8.54 -8.17 -2.58
CA LEU A 37 7.56 -8.28 -3.66
C LEU A 37 7.01 -6.92 -4.11
N LEU A 38 7.54 -5.81 -3.60
CA LEU A 38 7.17 -4.48 -4.06
C LEU A 38 7.44 -4.38 -5.56
N GLU A 39 6.42 -4.05 -6.33
CA GLU A 39 6.54 -3.61 -7.72
C GLU A 39 6.14 -2.13 -7.77
N LEU A 40 6.83 -1.37 -8.62
CA LEU A 40 6.52 0.03 -8.86
C LEU A 40 6.27 0.20 -10.36
N ASP A 41 5.19 0.89 -10.70
CA ASP A 41 4.99 1.36 -12.07
C ASP A 41 5.97 2.51 -12.39
N ASP A 42 6.03 2.89 -13.66
CA ASP A 42 6.99 3.90 -14.10
C ASP A 42 6.64 5.30 -13.58
N ASP A 43 5.36 5.62 -13.35
CA ASP A 43 4.94 6.89 -12.78
C ASP A 43 5.35 7.00 -11.30
N GLN A 44 5.26 5.91 -10.55
CA GLN A 44 5.75 5.79 -9.17
C GLN A 44 7.27 5.90 -9.11
N LYS A 45 8.01 5.24 -10.02
CA LYS A 45 9.48 5.38 -10.11
C LYS A 45 9.89 6.80 -10.43
N ARG A 46 9.25 7.44 -11.42
CA ARG A 46 9.46 8.85 -11.79
C ARG A 46 9.20 9.76 -10.60
N THR A 47 8.10 9.56 -9.88
CA THR A 47 7.74 10.35 -8.71
C THR A 47 8.76 10.22 -7.59
N TYR A 48 9.20 8.99 -7.25
CA TYR A 48 10.26 8.80 -6.26
C TYR A 48 11.58 9.44 -6.69
N CYS A 49 11.94 9.33 -7.97
CA CYS A 49 13.16 9.92 -8.51
C CYS A 49 13.13 11.45 -8.42
N LEU A 50 12.00 12.07 -8.77
CA LEU A 50 11.79 13.51 -8.61
C LEU A 50 11.91 13.95 -7.15
N LEU A 51 11.38 13.18 -6.19
CA LEU A 51 11.53 13.49 -4.77
C LEU A 51 12.99 13.42 -4.30
N GLU A 52 13.77 12.46 -4.78
CA GLU A 52 15.20 12.38 -4.48
C GLU A 52 15.99 13.55 -5.10
N ILE A 53 15.68 13.92 -6.34
CA ILE A 53 16.24 15.11 -7.00
C ILE A 53 15.86 16.37 -6.21
N GLN A 54 14.61 16.50 -5.76
CA GLN A 54 14.16 17.62 -4.97
C GLN A 54 14.95 17.76 -3.68
N GLU A 55 15.22 16.65 -2.97
CA GLU A 55 16.01 16.68 -1.75
C GLU A 55 17.47 17.04 -2.03
N LEU A 56 18.05 16.57 -3.13
CA LEU A 56 19.39 16.97 -3.58
C LEU A 56 19.46 18.46 -3.92
N LEU A 57 18.45 19.02 -4.61
CA LEU A 57 18.35 20.44 -4.90
C LEU A 57 18.22 21.26 -3.62
N ARG A 58 17.37 20.81 -2.68
CA ARG A 58 17.13 21.49 -1.40
C ARG A 58 18.40 21.61 -0.57
N ARG A 59 19.23 20.57 -0.55
CA ARG A 59 20.56 20.59 0.10
C ARG A 59 21.51 21.62 -0.50
N ASN A 60 21.28 22.03 -1.74
CA ASN A 60 22.04 23.03 -2.47
C ASN A 60 21.30 24.39 -2.55
N GLY A 61 20.26 24.60 -1.72
CA GLY A 61 19.51 25.85 -1.66
C GLY A 61 18.60 26.13 -2.85
N LYS A 62 18.33 25.12 -3.70
CA LYS A 62 17.39 25.20 -4.82
C LYS A 62 16.17 24.32 -4.59
N SER A 63 15.13 24.52 -5.38
CA SER A 63 13.92 23.72 -5.41
C SER A 63 13.63 23.25 -6.84
N LEU A 64 12.87 22.17 -6.99
CA LEU A 64 12.30 21.81 -8.30
C LEU A 64 11.44 22.96 -8.88
N ALA A 65 10.86 23.80 -8.01
CA ALA A 65 10.10 24.97 -8.43
C ALA A 65 10.95 26.04 -9.15
N ASP A 66 12.28 26.00 -9.01
CA ASP A 66 13.19 26.93 -9.68
C ASP A 66 13.44 26.54 -11.15
N PHE A 67 12.88 25.41 -11.60
CA PHE A 67 12.97 24.89 -12.95
C PHE A 67 11.55 24.69 -13.51
N GLU A 68 11.03 25.67 -14.24
CA GLU A 68 9.63 25.67 -14.71
C GLU A 68 9.30 24.48 -15.62
N ASP A 69 10.29 23.96 -16.36
CA ASP A 69 10.10 22.89 -17.33
C ASP A 69 10.11 21.46 -16.72
N LEU A 70 10.46 21.30 -15.43
CA LEU A 70 10.54 19.98 -14.81
C LEU A 70 9.16 19.51 -14.28
N PRO A 71 8.80 18.23 -14.47
CA PRO A 71 7.57 17.69 -13.90
C PRO A 71 7.64 17.70 -12.37
N ARG A 72 6.50 17.96 -11.74
CA ARG A 72 6.38 17.94 -10.28
C ARG A 72 6.04 16.52 -9.82
N PRO A 73 6.59 16.06 -8.68
CA PRO A 73 6.24 14.77 -8.13
C PRO A 73 4.76 14.76 -7.71
N ASP A 74 3.99 13.77 -8.19
CA ASP A 74 2.64 13.53 -7.72
C ASP A 74 2.66 12.55 -6.55
N VAL A 75 2.70 13.10 -5.34
CA VAL A 75 2.79 12.32 -4.08
C VAL A 75 1.58 11.41 -3.88
N ARG A 76 0.44 11.68 -4.54
CA ARG A 76 -0.76 10.84 -4.46
C ARG A 76 -0.52 9.42 -4.97
N LEU A 77 0.38 9.28 -5.95
CA LEU A 77 0.78 7.98 -6.49
C LEU A 77 1.54 7.12 -5.46
N LEU A 78 1.98 7.71 -4.35
CA LEU A 78 2.79 7.07 -3.31
C LEU A 78 2.04 6.87 -1.98
N GLU A 79 0.84 7.43 -1.82
CA GLU A 79 0.10 7.43 -0.54
C GLU A 79 -0.12 6.02 0.04
N THR A 80 -0.39 5.04 -0.83
CA THR A 80 -0.58 3.63 -0.43
C THR A 80 0.73 2.90 -0.14
N LEU A 81 1.86 3.36 -0.69
CA LEU A 81 3.19 2.74 -0.55
C LEU A 81 3.91 3.18 0.73
N ASP A 82 3.70 4.43 1.16
CA ASP A 82 4.30 4.97 2.37
C ASP A 82 3.56 4.54 3.65
N ASN A 83 2.29 4.13 3.53
CA ASN A 83 1.55 3.61 4.68
C ASN A 83 2.02 2.17 5.02
N ARG A 84 2.78 2.07 6.12
CA ARG A 84 3.31 0.81 6.63
C ARG A 84 2.22 -0.26 6.83
N LEU A 85 1.05 0.09 7.34
CA LEU A 85 -0.02 -0.86 7.63
C LEU A 85 -0.59 -1.46 6.33
N ILE A 86 -0.82 -0.60 5.34
CA ILE A 86 -1.29 -1.03 4.01
C ILE A 86 -0.23 -1.94 3.37
N ARG A 87 1.04 -1.59 3.48
CA ARG A 87 2.14 -2.40 2.94
C ARG A 87 2.26 -3.76 3.60
N GLU A 88 2.13 -3.84 4.93
CA GLU A 88 2.15 -5.11 5.65
C GLU A 88 0.98 -6.00 5.19
N GLU A 89 -0.22 -5.44 4.99
CA GLU A 89 -1.36 -6.18 4.43
C GLU A 89 -1.15 -6.62 2.96
N MET A 90 -0.57 -5.78 2.10
CA MET A 90 -0.24 -6.18 0.72
C MET A 90 0.85 -7.27 0.66
N ALA A 91 1.67 -7.38 1.70
CA ALA A 91 2.69 -8.41 1.83
C ALA A 91 2.17 -9.73 2.40
N HIS A 92 0.92 -9.77 2.89
CA HIS A 92 0.34 -11.00 3.42
C HIS A 92 0.24 -12.09 2.34
N ASN A 93 0.63 -13.31 2.70
CA ASN A 93 0.55 -14.45 1.80
C ASN A 93 -0.92 -14.88 1.62
N LEU A 94 -1.40 -14.82 0.38
CA LEU A 94 -2.78 -15.18 0.02
C LEU A 94 -3.08 -16.68 0.22
N LEU A 95 -2.06 -17.54 0.10
CA LEU A 95 -2.22 -18.99 0.19
C LEU A 95 -2.71 -19.44 1.59
N PRO A 96 -2.05 -19.08 2.71
CA PRO A 96 -2.59 -19.29 4.04
C PRO A 96 -3.98 -18.69 4.25
N ASP A 97 -4.22 -17.45 3.82
CA ASP A 97 -5.49 -16.75 4.07
C ASP A 97 -6.68 -17.40 3.34
N THR A 98 -6.45 -17.92 2.13
CA THR A 98 -7.45 -18.67 1.36
C THR A 98 -7.79 -20.00 2.02
N ILE A 99 -6.77 -20.73 2.51
CA ILE A 99 -6.96 -22.01 3.22
C ILE A 99 -7.70 -21.77 4.55
N ILE A 100 -7.28 -20.75 5.29
CA ILE A 100 -7.91 -20.34 6.55
C ILE A 100 -9.38 -19.96 6.29
N HIS A 101 -9.69 -19.15 5.28
CA HIS A 101 -11.07 -18.82 4.92
C HIS A 101 -11.89 -20.07 4.59
N HIS A 102 -11.38 -20.94 3.72
CA HIS A 102 -12.12 -22.14 3.30
C HIS A 102 -12.40 -23.10 4.45
N GLN A 103 -11.47 -23.23 5.40
CA GLN A 103 -11.68 -24.05 6.60
C GLN A 103 -12.65 -23.38 7.56
N LEU A 104 -12.41 -22.12 7.92
CA LEU A 104 -13.17 -21.44 8.97
C LEU A 104 -14.62 -21.15 8.56
N SER A 105 -14.88 -20.83 7.29
CA SER A 105 -16.22 -20.46 6.81
C SER A 105 -17.22 -21.62 6.80
N GLY A 106 -16.73 -22.86 6.68
CA GLY A 106 -17.54 -24.08 6.78
C GLY A 106 -17.89 -24.46 8.22
N ASP A 107 -17.06 -24.03 9.17
CA ASP A 107 -17.17 -24.39 10.59
C ASP A 107 -17.89 -23.33 11.44
N LEU A 108 -18.39 -22.24 10.81
CA LEU A 108 -19.18 -21.22 11.51
C LEU A 108 -20.52 -21.81 11.98
N ASN A 109 -20.89 -21.55 13.23
CA ASN A 109 -22.23 -21.84 13.70
C ASN A 109 -23.26 -20.88 13.07
N SER A 110 -24.55 -21.18 13.23
CA SER A 110 -25.64 -20.40 12.61
C SER A 110 -25.61 -18.90 12.95
N GLU A 111 -25.34 -18.54 14.21
CA GLU A 111 -25.29 -17.14 14.65
C GLU A 111 -24.07 -16.40 14.07
N GLN A 112 -22.89 -17.03 14.14
CA GLN A 112 -21.67 -16.51 13.55
C GLN A 112 -21.80 -16.35 12.03
N ARG A 113 -22.50 -17.28 11.37
CA ARG A 113 -22.74 -17.24 9.93
C ARG A 113 -23.56 -16.03 9.52
N ILE A 114 -24.62 -15.71 10.26
CA ILE A 114 -25.44 -14.52 10.01
C ILE A 114 -24.59 -13.24 10.09
N ILE A 115 -23.73 -13.14 11.12
CA ILE A 115 -22.85 -11.97 11.29
C ILE A 115 -21.82 -11.90 10.16
N TYR A 116 -21.19 -13.04 9.84
CA TYR A 116 -20.22 -13.16 8.75
C TYR A 116 -20.83 -12.68 7.42
N ASP A 117 -21.97 -13.25 7.03
CA ASP A 117 -22.61 -12.92 5.75
C ASP A 117 -23.00 -11.43 5.70
N ARG A 118 -23.47 -10.86 6.81
CA ARG A 118 -23.85 -9.44 6.88
C ARG A 118 -22.65 -8.49 6.72
N VAL A 119 -21.52 -8.79 7.37
CA VAL A 119 -20.30 -7.98 7.26
C VAL A 119 -19.75 -8.06 5.84
N ILE A 120 -19.66 -9.26 5.29
CA ILE A 120 -19.15 -9.49 3.93
C ILE A 120 -20.03 -8.79 2.88
N GLU A 121 -21.35 -8.90 3.01
CA GLU A 121 -22.30 -8.20 2.13
C GLU A 121 -22.12 -6.68 2.17
N SER A 122 -22.01 -6.09 3.35
CA SER A 122 -21.81 -4.65 3.54
C SER A 122 -20.52 -4.15 2.87
N VAL A 123 -19.43 -4.93 2.97
CA VAL A 123 -18.16 -4.63 2.30
C VAL A 123 -18.32 -4.63 0.77
N TYR A 124 -18.92 -5.69 0.20
CA TYR A 124 -19.10 -5.77 -1.26
C TYR A 124 -20.04 -4.71 -1.81
N LYS A 125 -21.08 -4.33 -1.05
CA LYS A 125 -22.01 -3.27 -1.45
C LYS A 125 -21.46 -1.86 -1.20
N GLN A 126 -20.27 -1.75 -0.59
CA GLN A 126 -19.67 -0.47 -0.18
C GLN A 126 -20.63 0.40 0.66
N GLU A 127 -21.50 -0.23 1.43
CA GLU A 127 -22.46 0.48 2.29
C GLU A 127 -21.75 1.18 3.45
N GLY A 128 -20.58 0.65 3.83
CA GLY A 128 -19.87 1.06 5.04
C GLY A 128 -20.67 0.77 6.31
N GLY A 129 -20.14 1.19 7.45
CA GLY A 129 -20.82 1.07 8.73
C GLY A 129 -19.93 0.52 9.85
N PHE A 130 -20.53 0.39 11.02
CA PHE A 130 -19.89 -0.15 12.22
C PHE A 130 -20.66 -1.35 12.74
N PHE A 131 -19.95 -2.43 13.01
CA PHE A 131 -20.52 -3.66 13.55
C PHE A 131 -20.01 -3.88 14.98
N PHE A 132 -20.94 -4.19 15.88
CA PHE A 132 -20.61 -4.59 17.25
C PHE A 132 -21.03 -6.05 17.46
N VAL A 133 -20.04 -6.92 17.69
CA VAL A 133 -20.29 -8.35 17.93
C VAL A 133 -20.29 -8.60 19.43
N TYR A 134 -21.48 -8.87 19.96
CA TYR A 134 -21.65 -9.19 21.37
C TYR A 134 -21.73 -10.71 21.58
N GLY A 135 -21.08 -11.19 22.64
CA GLY A 135 -21.19 -12.59 23.05
C GLY A 135 -20.35 -12.88 24.30
N PRO A 136 -20.77 -13.82 25.16
CA PRO A 136 -20.00 -14.28 26.32
C PRO A 136 -18.57 -14.71 25.98
N GLY A 137 -17.70 -14.82 26.99
CA GLY A 137 -16.38 -15.44 26.84
C GLY A 137 -16.50 -16.86 26.24
N GLY A 138 -15.56 -17.26 25.39
CA GLY A 138 -15.54 -18.61 24.80
C GLY A 138 -16.45 -18.82 23.57
N THR A 139 -17.24 -17.83 23.15
CA THR A 139 -18.16 -17.92 21.99
C THR A 139 -17.51 -17.86 20.60
N GLY A 140 -16.18 -17.98 20.53
CA GLY A 140 -15.49 -17.99 19.24
C GLY A 140 -15.50 -16.65 18.47
N LYS A 141 -15.64 -15.49 19.13
CA LYS A 141 -15.55 -14.18 18.46
C LYS A 141 -14.26 -14.02 17.63
N THR A 142 -13.13 -14.44 18.19
CA THR A 142 -11.84 -14.46 17.48
C THR A 142 -11.88 -15.36 16.26
N PHE A 143 -12.60 -16.48 16.32
CA PHE A 143 -12.79 -17.39 15.19
C PHE A 143 -13.56 -16.71 14.05
N LEU A 144 -14.67 -16.04 14.38
CA LEU A 144 -15.45 -15.24 13.43
C LEU A 144 -14.60 -14.13 12.79
N TYR A 145 -13.85 -13.36 13.57
CA TYR A 145 -12.98 -12.30 13.03
C TYR A 145 -11.91 -12.87 12.09
N ARG A 146 -11.32 -14.01 12.42
CA ARG A 146 -10.34 -14.69 11.55
C ARG A 146 -10.97 -15.15 10.24
N ALA A 147 -12.22 -15.64 10.25
CA ALA A 147 -12.92 -16.02 9.03
C ALA A 147 -13.18 -14.81 8.11
N ILE A 148 -13.62 -13.68 8.69
CA ILE A 148 -13.85 -12.43 7.94
C ILE A 148 -12.53 -11.92 7.34
N LEU A 149 -11.47 -11.82 8.15
CA LEU A 149 -10.16 -11.36 7.69
C LEU A 149 -9.60 -12.27 6.60
N GLY A 150 -9.69 -13.59 6.78
CA GLY A 150 -9.24 -14.57 5.78
C GLY A 150 -9.95 -14.40 4.45
N ARG A 151 -11.29 -14.21 4.47
CA ARG A 151 -12.07 -13.94 3.25
C ARG A 151 -11.55 -12.70 2.53
N LEU A 152 -11.51 -11.57 3.23
CA LEU A 152 -11.15 -10.29 2.63
C LEU A 152 -9.71 -10.32 2.07
N ARG A 153 -8.77 -10.85 2.86
CA ARG A 153 -7.36 -10.96 2.44
C ARG A 153 -7.16 -11.94 1.29
N SER A 154 -7.88 -13.06 1.24
CA SER A 154 -7.81 -14.00 0.11
C SER A 154 -8.18 -13.37 -1.23
N GLU A 155 -8.99 -12.31 -1.21
CA GLU A 155 -9.39 -11.52 -2.38
C GLU A 155 -8.53 -10.27 -2.60
N LYS A 156 -7.37 -10.18 -1.93
CA LYS A 156 -6.43 -9.05 -1.98
C LYS A 156 -7.03 -7.72 -1.47
N MET A 157 -8.10 -7.76 -0.68
CA MET A 157 -8.59 -6.56 0.01
C MET A 157 -7.73 -6.25 1.25
N ILE A 158 -7.59 -4.96 1.55
CA ILE A 158 -6.85 -4.48 2.73
C ILE A 158 -7.77 -4.60 3.94
N ALA A 159 -7.43 -5.49 4.89
CA ALA A 159 -8.23 -5.72 6.09
C ALA A 159 -7.35 -5.69 7.35
N LEU A 160 -7.40 -4.57 8.09
CA LEU A 160 -6.55 -4.33 9.25
C LEU A 160 -7.16 -4.91 10.53
N ALA A 161 -6.40 -5.74 11.23
CA ALA A 161 -6.76 -6.26 12.54
C ALA A 161 -5.99 -5.54 13.64
N VAL A 162 -6.69 -4.93 14.59
CA VAL A 162 -6.09 -4.22 15.73
C VAL A 162 -6.63 -4.83 17.03
N ALA A 163 -5.71 -5.13 17.96
CA ALA A 163 -6.04 -5.49 19.33
C ALA A 163 -5.67 -4.32 20.25
N SER A 164 -6.56 -3.96 21.16
CA SER A 164 -6.23 -3.04 22.25
C SER A 164 -5.59 -3.83 23.39
N SER A 165 -4.51 -3.30 23.96
CA SER A 165 -3.88 -3.77 25.20
C SER A 165 -4.58 -3.23 26.43
#